data_AF-A0A150PIT9-F1
#
_entry.id   AF-A0A150PIT9-F1
#
_cell.length_a   1.000
_cell.length_b   1.000
_cell.length_c   1.000
_cell.angle_alpha   90.00
_cell.angle_beta   90.00
_cell.angle_gamma   90.00
#
_symmetry.space_group_name_H-M   'P 1'
#
loop_
_entity.id
_entity.type
_entity.pdbx_description
1 polymer ?
#
loop_
_entity_poly.entity_id
_entity_poly.type
_entity_poly.pdbx_seq_one_letter_code
_entity_poly.pdbx_strand_id
1 'polypeptide(L)'
;MDAAAVEDLEGVRFYTYGRLPETTIMFQLAVFPLDGEVPPDQLDGFLEQERRTLDERRPAGAVAKGPATRVTLGARPAVTVRNELPNGVQVVSTIVVLGDKEVVLQAYSTKDRPASWAGIEDKVAASLGSP
;
A
#
# COMPACT_ATOMS: atom_id res chain seq x y z
N MET A 1 -0.49 -22.47 11.40
CA MET A 1 0.26 -21.21 11.52
C MET A 1 -0.62 -20.17 10.83
N ASP A 2 -1.50 -19.52 11.58
CA ASP A 2 -2.42 -18.51 11.05
C ASP A 2 -1.63 -17.23 10.80
N ALA A 3 -1.13 -17.07 9.57
CA ALA A 3 -0.27 -15.96 9.18
C ALA A 3 -1.05 -14.72 8.68
N ALA A 4 -2.38 -14.76 8.74
CA ALA A 4 -3.28 -13.69 8.29
C ALA A 4 -4.19 -13.26 9.44
N ALA A 5 -4.01 -12.03 9.93
CA ALA A 5 -4.97 -11.39 10.82
C ALA A 5 -5.95 -10.57 9.98
N VAL A 6 -7.25 -10.78 10.20
CA VAL A 6 -8.32 -9.98 9.59
C VAL A 6 -9.00 -9.16 10.68
N GLU A 7 -8.98 -7.84 10.51
CA GLU A 7 -9.64 -6.90 11.42
C GLU A 7 -10.65 -6.07 10.60
N ASP A 8 -11.85 -5.90 11.14
CA ASP A 8 -12.87 -5.01 10.56
C ASP A 8 -13.04 -3.83 11.52
N LEU A 9 -12.72 -2.63 11.03
CA LEU A 9 -12.84 -1.38 11.78
C LEU A 9 -13.68 -0.41 10.96
N GLU A 10 -14.88 -0.10 11.45
CA GLU A 10 -15.77 0.87 10.82
C GLU A 10 -16.09 0.55 9.34
N GLY A 11 -16.13 -0.74 8.98
CA GLY A 11 -16.39 -1.19 7.59
C GLY A 11 -15.14 -1.25 6.70
N VAL A 12 -13.97 -0.90 7.24
CA VAL A 12 -12.67 -1.08 6.58
C VAL A 12 -12.10 -2.43 6.97
N ARG A 13 -11.77 -3.25 5.97
CA ARG A 13 -11.15 -4.56 6.21
C ARG A 13 -9.64 -4.47 6.12
N PHE A 14 -8.97 -4.88 7.17
CA PHE A 14 -7.52 -4.98 7.26
C PHE A 14 -7.09 -6.44 7.15
N TYR A 15 -6.13 -6.73 6.28
CA TYR A 15 -5.48 -8.02 6.15
C TYR A 15 -4.00 -7.83 6.41
N THR A 16 -3.49 -8.42 7.50
CA THR A 16 -2.06 -8.31 7.86
C THR A 16 -1.37 -9.65 7.66
N TYR A 17 -0.27 -9.64 6.91
CA TYR A 17 0.59 -10.79 6.62
C TYR A 17 2.00 -10.55 7.15
N GLY A 18 2.47 -11.46 8.00
CA GLY A 18 3.74 -11.32 8.71
C GLY A 18 3.63 -10.39 9.93
N ARG A 19 4.74 -10.23 10.64
CA ARG A 19 4.82 -9.42 11.85
C ARG A 19 6.26 -8.98 12.08
N LEU A 20 6.51 -7.68 12.15
CA LEU A 20 7.84 -7.18 12.54
C LEU A 20 8.02 -7.28 14.07
N PRO A 21 9.22 -7.64 14.58
CA PRO A 21 10.44 -7.99 13.84
C PRO A 21 10.57 -9.50 13.52
N GLU A 22 9.55 -10.32 13.79
CA GLU A 22 9.57 -11.78 13.59
C GLU A 22 9.78 -12.17 12.12
N THR A 23 9.25 -11.37 11.20
CA THR A 23 9.47 -11.46 9.75
C THR A 23 10.32 -10.28 9.27
N THR A 24 11.04 -10.48 8.16
CA THR A 24 11.81 -9.41 7.51
C THR A 24 10.93 -8.38 6.81
N ILE A 25 9.72 -8.81 6.43
CA ILE A 25 8.71 -7.99 5.78
C ILE A 25 7.34 -8.28 6.36
N MET A 26 6.52 -7.24 6.46
CA MET A 26 5.10 -7.32 6.80
C MET A 26 4.32 -6.59 5.72
N PHE A 27 3.18 -7.16 5.31
CA PHE A 27 2.24 -6.50 4.42
C PHE A 27 0.93 -6.27 5.17
N GLN A 28 0.37 -5.09 5.02
CA GLN A 28 -0.97 -4.77 5.47
C GLN A 28 -1.77 -4.29 4.28
N LEU A 29 -2.95 -4.86 4.06
CA LEU A 29 -3.90 -4.39 3.07
C LEU A 29 -5.10 -3.80 3.81
N ALA A 30 -5.41 -2.54 3.57
CA ALA A 30 -6.68 -1.94 3.96
C ALA A 30 -7.57 -1.86 2.73
N VAL A 31 -8.80 -2.34 2.86
CA VAL A 31 -9.81 -2.34 1.80
C VAL A 31 -10.95 -1.44 2.24
N PHE A 32 -11.08 -0.31 1.55
CA PHE A 32 -12.11 0.69 1.79
C PHE A 32 -13.23 0.50 0.77
N PRO A 33 -14.49 0.33 1.21
CA PRO A 33 -15.62 0.33 0.29
C PRO A 33 -15.81 1.74 -0.28
N LEU A 34 -16.12 1.81 -1.57
CA LEU A 34 -16.55 3.03 -2.25
C LEU A 34 -18.07 2.97 -2.45
N ASP A 35 -18.71 4.12 -2.65
CA ASP A 35 -20.16 4.20 -2.93
C ASP A 35 -20.56 3.58 -4.29
N GLY A 36 -19.57 3.20 -5.10
CA GLY A 36 -19.73 2.52 -6.39
C GLY A 36 -18.39 2.39 -7.11
N GLU A 37 -18.41 1.79 -8.30
CA GLU A 37 -17.23 1.76 -9.16
C GLU A 37 -16.84 3.18 -9.58
N VAL A 38 -15.54 3.49 -9.53
CA VAL A 38 -15.02 4.77 -10.02
C VAL A 38 -15.09 4.79 -11.55
N PRO A 39 -15.84 5.72 -12.17
CA PRO A 39 -15.93 5.80 -13.62
C PRO A 39 -14.55 6.02 -14.26
N PRO A 40 -14.27 5.42 -15.45
CA PRO A 40 -12.95 5.53 -16.09
C PRO A 40 -12.49 6.97 -16.35
N ASP A 41 -13.43 7.88 -16.64
CA ASP A 41 -13.18 9.30 -16.86
C ASP A 41 -12.92 10.09 -15.55
N GLN A 42 -13.31 9.54 -14.41
CA GLN A 42 -13.08 10.12 -13.08
C GLN A 42 -11.86 9.52 -12.37
N LEU A 43 -11.39 8.36 -12.84
CA LEU A 43 -10.29 7.63 -12.24
C LEU A 43 -9.04 8.50 -12.09
N ASP A 44 -8.63 9.22 -13.14
CA ASP A 44 -7.43 10.07 -13.03
C ASP A 44 -7.56 11.15 -11.95
N GLY A 45 -8.74 11.75 -11.80
CA GLY A 45 -9.01 12.76 -10.76
C GLY A 45 -8.96 12.17 -9.36
N PHE A 46 -9.66 11.04 -9.14
CA PHE A 46 -9.66 10.30 -7.87
C PHE A 46 -8.23 9.98 -7.41
N LEU A 47 -7.46 9.46 -8.34
CA LEU A 47 -6.16 8.88 -8.07
C LEU A 47 -5.11 10.02 -7.91
N GLU A 48 -5.40 11.25 -8.34
CA GLU A 48 -4.59 12.46 -8.06
C GLU A 48 -4.90 13.01 -6.68
N GLN A 49 -6.15 12.94 -6.26
CA GLN A 49 -6.52 13.22 -4.88
C GLN A 49 -5.77 12.27 -3.94
N GLU A 50 -5.75 10.97 -4.22
CA GLU A 50 -5.00 10.00 -3.41
C GLU A 50 -3.49 10.24 -3.40
N ARG A 51 -2.92 10.69 -4.53
CA ARG A 51 -1.52 11.14 -4.59
C ARG A 51 -1.24 12.28 -3.61
N ARG A 52 -2.14 13.27 -3.55
CA ARG A 52 -2.01 14.39 -2.60
C ARG A 52 -2.23 13.92 -1.17
N THR A 53 -3.20 13.04 -0.92
CA THR A 53 -3.44 12.43 0.38
C THR A 53 -2.18 11.75 0.91
N LEU A 54 -1.49 10.94 0.09
CA LEU A 54 -0.24 10.28 0.49
C LEU A 54 0.94 11.24 0.70
N ASP A 55 0.97 12.36 -0.02
CA ASP A 55 1.97 13.40 0.21
C ASP A 55 1.74 14.15 1.52
N GLU A 56 0.49 14.44 1.86
CA GLU A 56 0.10 15.24 3.03
C GLU A 56 0.01 14.40 4.31
N ARG A 57 -0.55 13.19 4.21
CA ARG A 57 -0.80 12.27 5.32
C ARG A 57 0.23 11.15 5.30
N ARG A 58 1.23 11.30 6.17
CA ARG A 58 2.30 10.31 6.35
C ARG A 58 2.11 9.58 7.68
N PRO A 59 2.62 8.34 7.81
CA PRO A 59 2.66 7.68 9.10
C PRO A 59 3.38 8.56 10.13
N ALA A 60 2.92 8.49 11.38
CA ALA A 60 3.44 9.37 12.44
C ALA A 60 4.96 9.23 12.59
N GLY A 61 5.67 10.36 12.54
CA GLY A 61 7.13 10.41 12.63
C GLY A 61 7.89 9.89 11.40
N ALA A 62 7.20 9.48 10.33
CA ALA A 62 7.84 9.01 9.12
C ALA A 62 8.50 10.15 8.33
N VAL A 63 9.67 9.87 7.75
CA VAL A 63 10.37 10.75 6.82
C VAL A 63 10.08 10.29 5.39
N ALA A 64 9.57 11.19 4.56
CA ALA A 64 9.35 10.91 3.14
C ALA A 64 10.66 10.66 2.40
N LYS A 65 10.69 9.63 1.55
CA LYS A 65 11.82 9.33 0.65
C LYS A 65 11.65 9.92 -0.75
N GLY A 66 10.55 10.63 -0.96
CA GLY A 66 10.17 11.28 -2.21
C GLY A 66 8.68 11.61 -2.21
N PRO A 67 8.19 12.36 -3.21
CA PRO A 67 6.76 12.58 -3.39
C PRO A 67 6.06 11.27 -3.79
N ALA A 68 4.75 11.19 -3.53
CA ALA A 68 3.89 10.16 -4.07
C ALA A 68 3.83 10.27 -5.61
N THR A 69 3.98 9.14 -6.29
CA THR A 69 4.06 9.06 -7.76
C THR A 69 2.95 8.19 -8.33
N ARG A 70 2.52 8.54 -9.55
CA ARG A 70 1.67 7.66 -10.36
C ARG A 70 2.49 6.52 -10.93
N VAL A 71 1.95 5.32 -10.85
CA VAL A 71 2.54 4.10 -11.40
C VAL A 71 1.47 3.26 -12.06
N THR A 72 1.90 2.23 -12.79
CA THR A 72 1.01 1.23 -13.37
C THR A 72 1.35 -0.13 -12.78
N LEU A 73 0.38 -0.79 -12.15
CA LEU A 73 0.47 -2.14 -11.63
C LEU A 73 -0.24 -3.08 -12.61
N GLY A 74 0.51 -3.85 -13.40
CA GLY A 74 -0.10 -4.64 -14.48
C GLY A 74 -0.82 -3.73 -15.48
N ALA A 75 -2.14 -3.88 -15.59
CA ALA A 75 -2.99 -3.01 -16.42
C ALA A 75 -3.68 -1.88 -15.63
N ARG A 76 -3.45 -1.77 -14.32
CA ARG A 76 -4.18 -0.86 -13.43
C ARG A 76 -3.35 0.36 -13.06
N PRO A 77 -3.87 1.59 -13.20
CA PRO A 77 -3.22 2.77 -12.67
C PRO A 77 -3.28 2.75 -11.13
N ALA A 78 -2.22 3.26 -10.51
CA ALA A 78 -2.05 3.28 -9.07
C ALA A 78 -1.21 4.49 -8.64
N VAL A 79 -1.15 4.72 -7.33
CA VAL A 79 -0.24 5.67 -6.70
C VAL A 79 0.65 4.95 -5.71
N THR A 80 1.92 5.34 -5.61
CA THR A 80 2.82 4.82 -4.58
C THR A 80 3.64 5.92 -3.92
N VAL A 81 4.00 5.73 -2.65
CA VAL A 81 4.94 6.59 -1.91
C VAL A 81 5.84 5.73 -1.04
N ARG A 82 7.08 6.19 -0.84
CA ARG A 82 8.06 5.55 0.05
C ARG A 82 8.38 6.45 1.23
N ASN A 83 8.35 5.89 2.42
CA ASN A 83 8.65 6.55 3.68
C ASN A 83 9.62 5.70 4.52
N GLU A 84 10.28 6.31 5.49
CA GLU A 84 11.05 5.60 6.54
C GLU A 84 10.55 6.02 7.92
N LEU A 85 10.23 5.05 8.76
CA LEU A 85 9.84 5.27 10.16
C LEU A 85 11.06 5.60 11.03
N PRO A 86 10.88 6.22 12.21
CA PRO A 86 12.00 6.57 13.11
C PRO A 86 12.90 5.40 13.51
N ASN A 87 12.35 4.18 13.58
CA ASN A 87 13.08 2.95 13.87
C ASN A 87 13.82 2.37 12.64
N GLY A 88 13.82 3.07 11.50
CA GLY A 88 14.47 2.67 10.27
C GLY A 88 13.65 1.76 9.35
N VAL A 89 12.47 1.31 9.76
CA VAL A 89 11.60 0.49 8.91
C VAL A 89 11.20 1.29 7.67
N GLN A 90 11.41 0.73 6.49
CA GLN A 90 10.92 1.30 5.25
C GLN A 90 9.44 0.96 5.10
N VAL A 91 8.65 1.93 4.64
CA VAL A 91 7.22 1.76 4.37
C VAL A 91 6.96 2.18 2.93
N VAL A 92 6.48 1.24 2.12
CA VAL A 92 5.96 1.52 0.78
C VAL A 92 4.45 1.45 0.86
N SER A 93 3.77 2.56 0.58
CA SER A 93 2.30 2.60 0.50
C SER A 93 1.89 2.70 -0.95
N THR A 94 0.94 1.86 -1.37
CA THR A 94 0.43 1.79 -2.74
C THR A 94 -1.09 1.77 -2.72
N ILE A 95 -1.72 2.65 -3.49
CA ILE A 95 -3.17 2.77 -3.62
C ILE A 95 -3.58 2.36 -5.03
N VAL A 96 -4.59 1.49 -5.13
CA VAL A 96 -5.18 1.04 -6.39
C VAL A 96 -6.70 0.88 -6.23
N VAL A 97 -7.45 1.20 -7.28
CA VAL A 97 -8.90 1.01 -7.32
C VAL A 97 -9.24 -0.32 -8.01
N LEU A 98 -10.02 -1.16 -7.33
CA LEU A 98 -10.46 -2.48 -7.80
C LEU A 98 -12.00 -2.55 -7.75
N GLY A 99 -12.66 -2.10 -8.83
CA GLY A 99 -14.12 -2.03 -8.89
C GLY A 99 -14.66 -0.97 -7.94
N ASP A 100 -15.50 -1.40 -7.00
CA ASP A 100 -16.12 -0.59 -5.93
C ASP A 100 -15.25 -0.46 -4.67
N LYS A 101 -13.94 -0.70 -4.78
CA LYS A 101 -13.01 -0.72 -3.65
C LYS A 101 -11.78 0.09 -3.93
N GLU A 102 -11.35 0.84 -2.92
CA GLU A 102 -10.00 1.35 -2.83
C GLU A 102 -9.16 0.39 -1.98
N VAL A 103 -8.01 -0.02 -2.50
CA VAL A 103 -7.09 -0.91 -1.81
C VAL A 103 -5.80 -0.17 -1.53
N VAL A 104 -5.46 -0.08 -0.24
CA VAL A 104 -4.20 0.48 0.24
C VAL A 104 -3.32 -0.66 0.73
N LEU A 105 -2.24 -0.92 0.00
CA LEU A 105 -1.18 -1.85 0.39
C LEU A 105 -0.07 -1.07 1.10
N GLN A 106 0.25 -1.45 2.33
CA GLN A 106 1.41 -0.98 3.07
C GLN A 106 2.39 -2.13 3.26
N ALA A 107 3.57 -2.00 2.67
CA ALA A 107 4.67 -2.95 2.85
C ALA A 107 5.71 -2.35 3.79
N TYR A 108 6.00 -3.05 4.87
CA TYR A 108 6.95 -2.66 5.91
C TYR A 108 8.16 -3.59 5.85
N SER A 109 9.36 -3.06 5.60
CA SER A 109 10.57 -3.87 5.53
C SER A 109 11.67 -3.37 6.47
N THR A 110 12.37 -4.32 7.10
CA THR A 110 13.52 -4.01 7.96
C THR A 110 14.72 -3.60 7.10
N LYS A 111 15.62 -2.80 7.67
CA LYS A 111 16.88 -2.38 6.99
C LYS A 111 17.79 -3.58 6.68
N ASP A 112 17.77 -4.60 7.54
CA ASP A 112 18.67 -5.76 7.47
C ASP A 112 18.10 -6.92 6.64
N ARG A 113 17.16 -6.65 5.74
CA ARG A 113 16.57 -7.70 4.91
C ARG A 113 17.61 -8.39 4.01
N PRO A 114 17.54 -9.72 3.81
CA PRO A 114 18.42 -10.39 2.86
C PRO A 114 18.22 -9.82 1.45
N ALA A 115 19.32 -9.73 0.68
CA ALA A 115 19.28 -9.19 -0.68
C ALA A 115 18.31 -9.92 -1.62
N SER A 116 18.03 -11.20 -1.36
CA SER A 116 17.03 -12.00 -2.09
C SER A 116 15.60 -11.45 -1.99
N TRP A 117 15.32 -10.61 -1.00
CA TRP A 117 14.03 -9.95 -0.79
C TRP A 117 13.95 -8.56 -1.42
N ALA A 118 15.00 -8.09 -2.10
CA ALA A 118 14.96 -6.79 -2.78
C ALA A 118 13.82 -6.74 -3.82
N GLY A 119 13.04 -5.66 -3.80
CA GLY A 119 11.93 -5.44 -4.75
C GLY A 119 10.69 -6.30 -4.49
N ILE A 120 10.60 -6.99 -3.36
CA ILE A 120 9.40 -7.77 -3.02
C ILE A 120 8.15 -6.89 -2.87
N GLU A 121 8.31 -5.66 -2.37
CA GLU A 121 7.19 -4.72 -2.23
C GLU A 121 6.53 -4.43 -3.58
N ASP A 122 7.36 -4.18 -4.59
CA ASP A 122 6.90 -3.89 -5.95
C ASP A 122 6.25 -5.12 -6.59
N LYS A 123 6.78 -6.34 -6.34
CA LYS A 123 6.20 -7.60 -6.83
C LYS A 123 4.82 -7.89 -6.22
N VAL A 124 4.68 -7.71 -4.91
CA VAL A 124 3.39 -7.89 -4.22
C VAL A 124 2.41 -6.83 -4.68
N ALA A 125 2.82 -5.56 -4.79
CA ALA A 125 1.99 -4.51 -5.36
C ALA A 125 1.52 -4.85 -6.78
N ALA A 126 2.41 -5.34 -7.65
CA ALA A 126 2.06 -5.73 -9.02
C ALA A 126 1.01 -6.85 -9.09
N SER A 127 0.96 -7.73 -8.08
CA SER A 127 -0.06 -8.80 -8.02
C SER A 127 -1.49 -8.27 -7.87
N LEU A 128 -1.67 -7.08 -7.27
CA LEU A 128 -2.97 -6.40 -7.20
C LEU A 128 -3.45 -5.92 -8.57
N GLY A 129 -2.52 -5.74 -9.50
CA GLY A 129 -2.77 -5.34 -10.88
C GLY A 129 -3.13 -6.49 -11.83
N SER A 130 -3.10 -7.73 -11.33
CA SER A 130 -3.39 -8.93 -12.12
C SER A 130 -4.91 -9.16 -12.22
N PRO A 131 -5.42 -9.67 -13.36
CA PRO A 131 -6.83 -10.00 -13.55
C PRO A 131 -7.29 -11.18 -12.69
#